data_AF-A0A183SW86-F1
#
_entry.id   AF-A0A183SW86-F1
#
_cell.length_a   1.000
_cell.length_b   1.000
_cell.length_c   1.000
_cell.angle_alpha   90.00
_cell.angle_beta   90.00
_cell.angle_gamma   90.00
#
_symmetry.space_group_name_H-M   'P 1'
#
loop_
_entity.id
_entity.type
_entity.pdbx_description
1 polymer ?
#
loop_
_entity_poly.entity_id
_entity_poly.type
_entity_poly.pdbx_seq_one_letter_code
_entity_poly.pdbx_strand_id
1 'polypeptide(L)'
;MGREVVKLFIKQMRRVLIDDCRRRLQKYKAVIEQNKREYARVLGESITEDLGQTVSMLGSRIHEHKLAVRRGDCLSQVAAHTYETGHEFNFAASKIVAHVRCKTSRESLEAWASVENSVRRFIDLAPAYRALRSHLRTGTTGV
;
A
#
# COMPACT_ATOMS: atom_id res chain seq x y z
N MET A 1 2.14 -9.43 -55.18
CA MET A 1 3.34 -8.87 -54.52
C MET A 1 3.02 -7.92 -53.36
N GLY A 2 2.06 -6.98 -53.44
CA GLY A 2 1.83 -5.99 -52.37
C GLY A 2 1.42 -6.50 -50.97
N ARG A 3 0.64 -7.58 -50.87
CA ARG A 3 0.14 -8.10 -49.56
C ARG A 3 1.24 -8.69 -48.66
N GLU A 4 2.27 -9.30 -49.22
CA GLU A 4 3.37 -9.86 -48.42
C GLU A 4 4.29 -8.77 -47.88
N VAL A 5 4.52 -7.71 -48.67
CA VAL A 5 5.30 -6.55 -48.26
C VAL A 5 4.64 -5.85 -47.06
N VAL A 6 3.31 -5.67 -47.07
CA VAL A 6 2.56 -5.10 -45.93
C VAL A 6 2.66 -5.99 -44.69
N LYS A 7 2.55 -7.32 -44.84
CA LYS A 7 2.70 -8.28 -43.72
C LYS A 7 4.09 -8.21 -43.10
N LEU A 8 5.13 -8.10 -43.93
CA LEU A 8 6.52 -7.96 -43.47
C LEU A 8 6.74 -6.63 -42.74
N PHE A 9 6.16 -5.55 -43.26
CA PHE A 9 6.23 -4.23 -42.62
C PHE A 9 5.56 -4.21 -41.24
N ILE A 10 4.35 -4.77 -41.13
CA ILE A 10 3.63 -4.90 -39.84
C ILE A 10 4.43 -5.78 -38.85
N LYS A 11 5.02 -6.88 -39.33
CA LYS A 11 5.86 -7.77 -38.51
C LYS A 11 7.11 -7.05 -38.01
N GLN A 12 7.74 -6.23 -38.85
CA GLN A 12 8.92 -5.44 -38.50
C GLN A 12 8.58 -4.35 -37.48
N MET A 13 7.50 -3.60 -37.68
CA MET A 13 7.02 -2.62 -36.71
C MET A 13 6.72 -3.25 -35.34
N ARG A 14 6.06 -4.41 -35.32
CA ARG A 14 5.75 -5.12 -34.07
C ARG A 14 7.02 -5.54 -33.33
N ARG A 15 8.07 -5.98 -34.04
CA ARG A 15 9.37 -6.31 -33.44
C ARG A 15 10.02 -5.09 -32.79
N VAL A 16 10.06 -3.96 -33.49
CA VAL A 16 10.63 -2.71 -32.96
C VAL A 16 9.92 -2.28 -31.68
N LEU A 17 8.58 -2.32 -31.65
CA LEU A 17 7.81 -1.97 -30.46
C LEU A 17 8.04 -2.93 -29.29
N ILE A 18 8.14 -4.24 -29.56
CA ILE A 18 8.45 -5.24 -28.52
C ILE A 18 9.85 -5.01 -27.94
N ASP A 19 10.83 -4.73 -28.80
CA ASP A 19 12.20 -4.48 -28.37
C ASP A 19 12.33 -3.17 -27.58
N ASP A 20 11.61 -2.12 -27.97
CA ASP A 20 11.51 -0.88 -27.19
C ASP A 20 10.91 -1.14 -25.80
N CYS A 21 9.77 -1.83 -25.73
CA CYS A 21 9.14 -2.23 -24.47
C CYS A 21 10.09 -3.04 -23.59
N ARG A 22 10.82 -3.99 -24.19
CA ARG A 22 11.81 -4.80 -23.47
C ARG A 22 12.96 -3.95 -22.92
N ARG A 23 13.52 -3.03 -23.73
CA ARG A 23 14.58 -2.10 -23.28
C ARG A 23 14.10 -1.20 -22.16
N ARG A 24 12.88 -0.65 -22.27
CA ARG A 24 12.28 0.17 -21.22
C ARG A 24 12.08 -0.61 -19.93
N LEU A 25 11.57 -1.84 -20.01
CA LEU A 25 11.42 -2.73 -18.86
C LEU A 25 12.77 -3.05 -18.20
N GLN A 26 13.80 -3.34 -19.00
CA GLN A 26 15.16 -3.56 -18.48
C GLN A 26 15.71 -2.31 -17.78
N LYS A 27 15.51 -1.12 -18.37
CA LYS A 27 15.91 0.15 -17.77
C LYS A 27 15.22 0.36 -16.42
N TYR A 28 13.90 0.18 -16.34
CA TYR A 28 13.17 0.30 -15.09
C TYR A 28 13.63 -0.71 -14.04
N LYS A 29 13.85 -1.97 -14.45
CA LYS A 29 14.39 -3.00 -13.56
C LYS A 29 15.75 -2.59 -12.99
N ALA A 30 16.65 -2.07 -13.82
CA ALA A 30 17.96 -1.60 -13.37
C ALA A 30 17.84 -0.44 -12.36
N VAL A 31 16.96 0.53 -12.62
CA VAL A 31 16.70 1.65 -11.69
C VAL A 31 16.13 1.16 -10.36
N ILE A 32 15.17 0.22 -10.40
CA ILE A 32 14.59 -0.37 -9.18
C ILE A 32 15.68 -1.06 -8.35
N GLU A 33 16.53 -1.87 -8.99
CA GLU A 33 17.62 -2.56 -8.28
C GLU A 33 18.70 -1.60 -7.77
N GLN A 34 19.00 -0.51 -8.50
CA GLN A 34 19.88 0.53 -8.00
C GLN A 34 19.29 1.21 -6.76
N ASN A 35 18.04 1.64 -6.81
CA ASN A 35 17.38 2.28 -5.68
C ASN A 35 17.34 1.33 -4.47
N LYS A 36 17.02 0.03 -4.67
CA LYS A 36 17.07 -0.97 -3.60
C LYS A 36 18.45 -1.05 -2.95
N ARG A 37 19.53 -1.05 -3.75
CA ARG A 37 20.91 -1.05 -3.22
C ARG A 37 21.23 0.24 -2.46
N GLU A 38 20.77 1.38 -2.94
CA GLU A 38 20.95 2.66 -2.24
C GLU A 38 20.23 2.64 -0.89
N TYR A 39 18.98 2.17 -0.84
CA TYR A 39 18.25 1.96 0.41
C TYR A 39 18.98 1.00 1.35
N ALA A 40 19.50 -0.12 0.85
CA ALA A 40 20.24 -1.08 1.67
C ALA A 40 21.54 -0.50 2.22
N ARG A 41 22.21 0.38 1.47
CA ARG A 41 23.39 1.13 1.95
C ARG A 41 23.06 2.14 3.04
N VAL A 42 21.93 2.84 2.91
CA VAL A 42 21.53 3.92 3.85
C VAL A 42 20.92 3.35 5.13
N LEU A 43 20.04 2.35 5.02
CA LEU A 43 19.27 1.80 6.13
C LEU A 43 19.82 0.47 6.66
N GLY A 44 20.72 -0.18 5.93
CA GLY A 44 21.21 -1.53 6.24
C GLY A 44 20.31 -2.63 5.69
N GLU A 45 20.91 -3.78 5.35
CA GLU A 45 20.23 -4.91 4.70
C GLU A 45 19.05 -5.44 5.55
N SER A 46 19.26 -5.61 6.86
CA SER A 46 18.24 -6.13 7.78
C SER A 46 16.96 -5.26 7.80
N ILE A 47 17.08 -3.94 7.76
CA ILE A 47 15.93 -3.03 7.75
C ILE A 47 15.23 -3.07 6.38
N THR A 48 15.99 -3.16 5.29
CA THR A 48 15.39 -3.24 3.95
C THR A 48 14.66 -4.56 3.69
N GLU A 49 15.14 -5.67 4.23
CA GLU A 49 14.45 -6.97 4.14
C GLU A 49 13.15 -6.96 4.94
N ASP A 50 13.17 -6.46 6.17
CA ASP A 50 11.98 -6.33 7.03
C ASP A 50 10.92 -5.41 6.41
N LEU A 51 11.36 -4.29 5.81
CA LEU A 51 10.46 -3.41 5.06
C LEU A 51 9.88 -4.11 3.83
N GLY A 52 10.69 -4.86 3.08
CA GLY A 52 10.26 -5.65 1.94
C GLY A 52 9.20 -6.69 2.30
N GLN A 53 9.42 -7.42 3.40
CA GLN A 53 8.44 -8.37 3.95
C GLN A 53 7.16 -7.66 4.38
N THR A 54 7.27 -6.52 5.06
CA THR A 54 6.11 -5.72 5.49
C THR A 54 5.26 -5.25 4.30
N VAL A 55 5.90 -4.75 3.24
CA VAL A 55 5.20 -4.30 2.01
C VAL A 55 4.51 -5.47 1.31
N SER A 56 5.17 -6.62 1.20
CA SER A 56 4.58 -7.84 0.64
C SER A 56 3.34 -8.28 1.42
N MET A 57 3.46 -8.35 2.75
CA MET A 57 2.36 -8.72 3.64
C MET A 57 1.18 -7.75 3.55
N LEU A 58 1.42 -6.44 3.37
CA LEU A 58 0.34 -5.47 3.17
C LEU A 58 -0.48 -5.79 1.91
N GLY A 59 0.20 -6.13 0.80
CA GLY A 59 -0.48 -6.53 -0.45
C GLY A 59 -1.41 -7.72 -0.24
N SER A 60 -0.92 -8.77 0.43
CA SER A 60 -1.72 -9.96 0.76
C SER A 60 -2.91 -9.61 1.66
N ARG A 61 -2.71 -8.82 2.72
CA ARG A 61 -3.81 -8.41 3.62
C ARG A 61 -4.88 -7.59 2.91
N ILE A 62 -4.49 -6.66 2.04
CA ILE A 62 -5.46 -5.90 1.23
C ILE A 62 -6.27 -6.85 0.35
N HIS A 63 -5.61 -7.83 -0.28
CA HIS A 63 -6.30 -8.82 -1.11
C HIS A 63 -7.28 -9.69 -0.29
N GLU A 64 -6.85 -10.19 0.86
CA GLU A 64 -7.68 -10.95 1.79
C GLU A 64 -8.91 -10.15 2.24
N HIS A 65 -8.74 -8.89 2.64
CA HIS A 65 -9.87 -8.05 3.05
C HIS A 65 -10.84 -7.77 1.90
N LYS A 66 -10.35 -7.55 0.67
CA LYS A 66 -11.22 -7.44 -0.51
C LYS A 66 -12.03 -8.71 -0.74
N LEU A 67 -11.41 -9.88 -0.59
CA LEU A 67 -12.09 -11.16 -0.71
C LEU A 67 -13.14 -11.35 0.39
N ALA A 68 -12.83 -10.98 1.63
CA ALA A 68 -13.75 -11.08 2.76
C ALA A 68 -14.99 -10.21 2.57
N VAL A 69 -14.82 -8.96 2.13
CA VAL A 69 -15.93 -8.05 1.79
C VAL A 69 -16.82 -8.66 0.71
N ARG A 70 -16.23 -9.16 -0.39
CA ARG A 70 -16.98 -9.78 -1.48
C ARG A 70 -17.76 -11.03 -1.07
N ARG A 71 -17.30 -11.76 -0.06
CA ARG A 71 -17.91 -13.01 0.40
C ARG A 71 -18.99 -12.82 1.45
N GLY A 72 -19.11 -11.65 2.06
CA GLY A 72 -19.99 -11.50 3.21
C GLY A 72 -19.44 -12.07 4.49
N ASP A 73 -18.11 -12.14 4.64
CA ASP A 73 -17.50 -12.75 5.82
C ASP A 73 -17.72 -11.88 7.07
N CYS A 74 -18.65 -12.30 7.93
CA CYS A 74 -18.99 -11.60 9.16
C CYS A 74 -17.87 -11.56 10.20
N LEU A 75 -16.83 -12.41 10.08
CA LEU A 75 -15.65 -12.36 10.95
C LEU A 75 -14.68 -11.24 10.56
N SER A 76 -14.76 -10.74 9.33
CA SER A 76 -13.98 -9.60 8.88
C SER A 76 -14.64 -8.29 9.31
N GLN A 77 -13.95 -7.52 10.16
CA GLN A 77 -14.42 -6.21 10.60
C GLN A 77 -14.71 -5.27 9.43
N VAL A 78 -13.89 -5.33 8.37
CA VAL A 78 -14.07 -4.50 7.17
C VAL A 78 -15.33 -4.91 6.42
N ALA A 79 -15.59 -6.21 6.30
CA ALA A 79 -16.81 -6.72 5.67
C ALA A 79 -18.03 -6.34 6.51
N ALA A 80 -18.06 -6.69 7.80
CA ALA A 80 -19.14 -6.33 8.72
C ALA A 80 -19.48 -4.83 8.64
N HIS A 81 -18.48 -3.95 8.71
CA HIS A 81 -18.68 -2.50 8.58
C HIS A 81 -19.27 -2.10 7.21
N THR A 82 -18.79 -2.69 6.12
CA THR A 82 -19.31 -2.44 4.75
C THR A 82 -20.79 -2.83 4.67
N TYR A 83 -21.18 -3.96 5.25
CA TYR A 83 -22.58 -4.40 5.29
C TYR A 83 -23.45 -3.51 6.18
N GLU A 84 -22.98 -3.18 7.39
CA GLU A 84 -23.73 -2.38 8.37
C GLU A 84 -23.99 -0.95 7.89
N THR A 85 -22.99 -0.32 7.26
CA THR A 85 -23.06 1.10 6.89
C THR A 85 -23.43 1.32 5.42
N GLY A 86 -23.31 0.30 4.57
CA GLY A 86 -23.40 0.44 3.12
C GLY A 86 -22.20 1.19 2.50
N HIS A 87 -21.19 1.57 3.29
CA HIS A 87 -20.02 2.29 2.81
C HIS A 87 -18.96 1.36 2.23
N GLU A 88 -18.33 1.76 1.13
CA GLU A 88 -17.20 1.05 0.56
C GLU A 88 -15.88 1.42 1.24
N PHE A 89 -15.07 0.42 1.59
CA PHE A 89 -13.73 0.64 2.13
C PHE A 89 -12.73 1.00 1.03
N ASN A 90 -12.05 2.14 1.15
CA ASN A 90 -11.06 2.58 0.16
C ASN A 90 -9.71 1.88 0.34
N PHE A 91 -9.59 0.68 -0.23
CA PHE A 91 -8.34 -0.09 -0.22
C PHE A 91 -7.17 0.58 -0.95
N ALA A 92 -7.43 1.50 -1.89
CA ALA A 92 -6.39 2.20 -2.65
C ALA A 92 -5.73 3.31 -1.83
N ALA A 93 -6.44 3.89 -0.86
CA ALA A 93 -5.89 4.87 0.06
C ALA A 93 -5.13 4.25 1.25
N SER A 94 -5.11 2.92 1.37
CA SER A 94 -4.39 2.20 2.43
C SER A 94 -2.89 2.43 2.31
N LYS A 95 -2.27 2.92 3.40
CA LYS A 95 -0.83 3.17 3.49
C LYS A 95 -0.25 2.64 4.79
N ILE A 96 1.04 2.31 4.78
CA ILE A 96 1.80 1.99 5.98
C ILE A 96 2.03 3.29 6.76
N VAL A 97 1.53 3.35 8.00
CA VAL A 97 1.69 4.53 8.87
C VAL A 97 3.02 4.48 9.63
N ALA A 98 3.42 3.29 10.07
CA ALA A 98 4.68 3.03 10.72
C ALA A 98 4.96 1.52 10.73
N HIS A 99 6.22 1.14 10.80
CA HIS A 99 6.63 -0.23 11.07
C HIS A 99 6.92 -0.38 12.57
N VAL A 100 6.23 -1.29 13.23
CA VAL A 100 6.42 -1.57 14.66
C VAL A 100 6.31 -3.07 14.92
N ARG A 101 7.20 -3.58 15.78
CA ARG A 101 7.40 -5.01 15.98
C ARG A 101 6.57 -5.63 17.10
N CYS A 102 5.95 -4.82 17.97
CA CYS A 102 5.13 -5.35 19.07
C CYS A 102 3.65 -4.94 18.93
N LYS A 103 2.79 -5.81 19.45
CA LYS A 103 1.34 -5.62 19.42
C LYS A 103 0.92 -4.31 20.09
N THR A 104 1.48 -4.00 21.25
CA THR A 104 1.17 -2.78 22.03
C THR A 104 1.50 -1.51 21.26
N SER A 105 2.68 -1.43 20.63
CA SER A 105 3.04 -0.26 19.82
C SER A 105 2.17 -0.13 18.58
N ARG A 106 1.81 -1.25 17.94
CA ARG A 106 0.87 -1.25 16.81
C ARG A 106 -0.50 -0.73 17.22
N GLU A 107 -1.04 -1.23 18.32
CA GLU A 107 -2.34 -0.81 18.84
C GLU A 107 -2.34 0.66 19.24
N SER A 108 -1.26 1.12 19.87
CA SER A 108 -1.10 2.53 20.26
C SER A 108 -1.04 3.45 19.05
N LEU A 109 -0.32 3.07 17.99
CA LEU A 109 -0.24 3.82 16.74
C LEU A 109 -1.56 3.81 15.96
N GLU A 110 -2.23 2.66 15.91
CA GLU A 110 -3.56 2.57 15.29
C GLU A 110 -4.56 3.47 16.02
N ALA A 111 -4.57 3.47 17.36
CA ALA A 111 -5.39 4.37 18.16
C ALA A 111 -5.07 5.84 17.91
N TRP A 112 -3.77 6.16 17.82
CA TRP A 112 -3.28 7.50 17.48
C TRP A 112 -3.58 7.91 16.02
N ALA A 113 -3.78 6.97 15.11
CA ALA A 113 -4.14 7.25 13.73
C ALA A 113 -5.67 7.29 13.51
N SER A 114 -6.45 6.51 14.26
CA SER A 114 -7.91 6.36 14.12
C SER A 114 -8.66 7.67 14.27
N VAL A 115 -9.51 7.99 13.31
CA VAL A 115 -10.45 9.12 13.32
C VAL A 115 -11.87 8.62 13.59
N GLU A 116 -12.84 9.52 13.72
CA GLU A 116 -14.23 9.20 14.06
C GLU A 116 -14.85 8.10 13.18
N ASN A 117 -14.56 8.12 11.88
CA ASN A 117 -15.04 7.14 10.90
C ASN A 117 -14.13 5.90 10.72
N SER A 118 -13.16 5.67 11.61
CA SER A 118 -12.28 4.50 11.52
C SER A 118 -12.97 3.24 12.02
N VAL A 119 -12.89 2.17 11.23
CA VAL A 119 -13.43 0.83 11.55
C VAL A 119 -12.95 0.35 12.94
N ARG A 120 -11.70 0.66 13.29
CA ARG A 120 -11.09 0.30 14.57
C ARG A 120 -11.18 1.44 15.60
N ARG A 121 -12.40 1.87 15.90
CA ARG A 121 -12.72 2.90 16.91
C ARG A 121 -12.44 2.49 18.37
N PHE A 122 -12.15 1.22 18.64
CA PHE A 122 -12.15 0.61 19.97
C PHE A 122 -10.80 0.55 20.69
N ILE A 123 -9.77 1.28 20.25
CA ILE A 123 -8.55 1.38 21.07
C ILE A 123 -8.65 2.65 21.91
N ASP A 124 -8.97 2.48 23.19
CA ASP A 124 -9.11 3.58 24.16
C ASP A 124 -7.74 4.24 24.41
N LEU A 125 -7.53 5.41 23.81
CA LEU A 125 -6.35 6.23 24.07
C LEU A 125 -6.54 6.91 25.43
N ALA A 126 -5.55 6.82 26.34
CA ALA A 126 -5.70 7.47 27.64
C ALA A 126 -6.00 8.99 27.49
N PRO A 127 -6.79 9.60 28.39
CA PRO A 127 -7.24 10.99 28.25
C PRO A 127 -6.12 12.00 27.95
N ALA A 128 -4.95 11.84 28.58
CA ALA A 128 -3.79 12.69 28.34
C ALA A 128 -3.31 12.64 26.87
N TYR A 129 -3.27 11.45 26.27
CA TYR A 129 -2.87 11.29 24.86
C TYR A 129 -3.96 11.83 23.91
N ARG A 130 -5.24 11.77 24.28
CA ARG A 130 -6.32 12.40 23.49
C ARG A 130 -6.17 13.92 23.46
N ALA A 131 -5.93 14.53 24.62
CA ALA A 131 -5.70 15.97 24.74
C ALA A 131 -4.50 16.41 23.90
N LEU A 132 -3.36 15.71 24.05
CA LEU A 132 -2.16 15.98 23.25
C LEU A 132 -2.41 15.86 21.74
N ARG A 133 -3.08 14.80 21.31
CA ARG A 133 -3.40 14.57 19.89
C ARG A 133 -4.30 15.68 19.33
N SER A 134 -5.26 16.16 20.11
CA SER A 134 -6.13 17.28 19.73
C SER A 134 -5.32 18.56 19.54
N HIS A 135 -4.45 18.89 20.51
CA HIS A 135 -3.57 20.07 20.43
C HIS A 135 -2.63 20.04 19.21
N LEU A 136 -2.01 18.89 18.93
CA LEU A 136 -1.11 18.76 17.78
C LEU A 136 -1.84 18.86 16.44
N ARG A 137 -3.14 18.56 16.40
CA ARG A 137 -3.96 18.67 15.18
C ARG A 137 -4.50 20.07 14.95
N THR A 138 -4.86 20.78 16.01
CA THR A 138 -5.31 22.17 15.92
C THR A 138 -4.16 23.15 15.69
N GLY A 139 -2.93 22.79 16.05
CA GLY A 139 -1.72 23.58 15.77
C GLY A 139 -1.28 23.63 14.30
N THR A 140 -1.80 22.75 13.42
CA THR A 140 -1.42 22.70 11.99
C THR A 140 -2.27 23.63 11.11
N THR A 141 -3.25 24.32 11.68
CA THR A 141 -4.04 25.37 11.01
C THR A 141 -3.65 26.76 11.51
N GLY A 142 -2.35 27.04 11.50
CA GLY A 142 -1.78 28.34 11.87
C GLY A 142 -0.62 28.72 10.97
N VAL A 143 -0.94 29.55 9.97
CA VAL A 143 -0.10 30.24 8.97
C VAL A 143 0.30 29.43 7.73
#